data_AF-A0A1G9MQA1-F1
#
_entry.id   AF-A0A1G9MQA1-F1
#
_cell.length_a   1.000
_cell.length_b   1.000
_cell.length_c   1.000
_cell.angle_alpha   90.00
_cell.angle_beta   90.00
_cell.angle_gamma   90.00
#
_symmetry.space_group_name_H-M   'P 1'
#
loop_
_entity.id
_entity.type
_entity.pdbx_description
1 polymer ?
#
loop_
_entity_poly.entity_id
_entity_poly.type
_entity_poly.pdbx_seq_one_letter_code
_entity_poly.pdbx_strand_id
1 'polypeptide(L)'
;MGEPVQVTDNYAQFIARLDTATEDLSNRRQSLSKSLAILTQLRDQNLAGMESWEQRRAKTSKLLAEHSQGPEAESLRELLEVALRMEPMFRNRTERIGQRLALLRKRSDELTKSLAALKKSKAKLESSRMLAQERDNLSRAVATLAGTPEGPVGGLSDAGIFDDLKKAREAIVLAEALLEVKGK
;
A
#
# COMPACT_ATOMS: atom_id res chain seq x y z
N MET A 1 -23.19 19.18 39.35
CA MET A 1 -23.00 19.65 37.97
C MET A 1 -22.19 18.58 37.25
N GLY A 2 -22.83 17.80 36.38
CA GLY A 2 -22.14 16.79 35.58
C GLY A 2 -21.47 17.48 34.41
N GLU A 3 -20.14 17.43 34.35
CA GLU A 3 -19.42 17.83 33.14
C GLU A 3 -19.89 16.95 31.97
N PRO A 4 -20.24 17.53 30.81
CA PRO A 4 -20.49 16.74 29.63
C PRO A 4 -19.17 16.08 29.26
N VAL A 5 -19.07 14.76 29.46
CA VAL A 5 -17.99 13.95 28.90
C VAL A 5 -18.00 14.21 27.40
N GLN A 6 -17.08 15.05 26.94
CA GLN A 6 -16.83 15.21 25.52
C GLN A 6 -16.40 13.83 25.03
N VAL A 7 -17.32 13.11 24.39
CA VAL A 7 -16.98 11.92 23.61
C VAL A 7 -16.19 12.45 22.42
N THR A 8 -14.88 12.63 22.62
CA THR A 8 -13.94 12.92 21.54
C THR A 8 -14.18 11.86 20.48
N ASP A 9 -14.47 12.31 19.24
CA ASP A 9 -14.67 11.43 18.09
C ASP A 9 -13.32 10.77 17.72
N ASN A 10 -12.96 9.76 18.51
CA ASN A 10 -11.72 9.01 18.38
C ASN A 10 -11.62 8.42 16.97
N TYR A 11 -12.75 8.01 16.38
CA TYR A 11 -12.82 7.51 15.01
C TYR A 11 -12.34 8.56 14.02
N ALA A 12 -12.81 9.80 14.09
CA ALA A 12 -12.34 10.87 13.20
C ALA A 12 -10.83 11.12 13.32
N GLN A 13 -10.28 11.12 14.54
CA GLN A 13 -8.84 11.30 14.73
C GLN A 13 -8.02 10.15 14.15
N PHE A 14 -8.46 8.89 14.33
CA PHE A 14 -7.80 7.73 13.74
C PHE A 14 -7.92 7.71 12.21
N ILE A 15 -9.07 8.08 11.64
CA ILE A 15 -9.25 8.21 10.19
C ILE A 15 -8.30 9.26 9.63
N ALA A 16 -8.22 10.44 10.25
CA ALA A 16 -7.30 11.50 9.83
C ALA A 16 -5.83 11.03 9.85
N ARG A 17 -5.41 10.30 10.89
CA ARG A 17 -4.06 9.72 10.96
C ARG A 17 -3.81 8.69 9.85
N LEU A 18 -4.80 7.86 9.51
CA LEU A 18 -4.69 6.92 8.39
C LEU A 18 -4.60 7.64 7.05
N ASP A 19 -5.29 8.76 6.89
CA ASP A 19 -5.23 9.59 5.68
C ASP A 19 -3.85 10.23 5.50
N THR A 20 -3.32 10.87 6.55
CA THR A 20 -1.95 11.40 6.53
C THR A 20 -0.93 10.31 6.22
N ALA A 21 -1.02 9.15 6.87
CA ALA A 21 -0.12 8.03 6.59
C ALA A 21 -0.24 7.49 5.15
N THR A 22 -1.46 7.48 4.61
CA THR A 22 -1.72 7.07 3.22
C THR A 22 -1.14 8.06 2.22
N GLU A 23 -1.26 9.36 2.48
CA GLU A 23 -0.68 10.42 1.67
C GLU A 23 0.85 10.36 1.68
N ASP A 24 1.47 10.27 2.86
CA ASP A 24 2.91 10.15 3.03
C ASP A 24 3.49 8.94 2.27
N LEU A 25 2.87 7.78 2.41
CA LEU A 25 3.30 6.57 1.70
C LEU A 25 3.05 6.68 0.18
N SER A 26 1.99 7.36 -0.25
CA SER A 26 1.72 7.61 -1.67
C SER A 26 2.79 8.52 -2.28
N ASN A 27 3.18 9.58 -1.59
CA ASN A 27 4.26 10.49 -1.98
C ASN A 27 5.61 9.76 -2.07
N ARG A 28 5.93 8.94 -1.07
CA ARG A 28 7.13 8.07 -1.09
C ARG A 28 7.12 7.09 -2.26
N ARG A 29 5.98 6.45 -2.54
CA ARG A 29 5.83 5.54 -3.67
C ARG A 29 6.03 6.26 -5.01
N GLN A 30 5.50 7.47 -5.17
CA GLN A 30 5.69 8.27 -6.38
C GLN A 30 7.17 8.64 -6.56
N SER A 31 7.85 9.08 -5.50
CA SER A 31 9.29 9.35 -5.54
C SER A 31 10.08 8.10 -5.93
N LEU A 32 9.73 6.94 -5.36
CA LEU A 32 10.37 5.66 -5.66
C LEU A 32 10.14 5.23 -7.11
N SER A 33 8.94 5.45 -7.65
CA SER A 33 8.60 5.19 -9.05
C SER A 33 9.47 6.00 -10.01
N LYS A 34 9.71 7.29 -9.71
CA LYS A 34 10.63 8.13 -10.50
C LYS A 34 12.06 7.57 -10.48
N SER A 35 12.56 7.19 -9.30
CA SER A 35 13.89 6.58 -9.16
C SER A 35 14.00 5.25 -9.91
N LEU A 36 12.96 4.42 -9.90
CA LEU A 36 12.89 3.17 -10.65
C LEU A 36 12.95 3.41 -12.17
N ALA A 37 12.24 4.42 -12.67
CA ALA A 37 12.28 4.78 -14.09
C ALA A 37 13.69 5.20 -14.51
N ILE A 38 14.34 6.09 -13.73
CA ILE A 38 15.70 6.56 -13.99
C ILE A 38 16.69 5.39 -13.99
N LEU A 39 16.64 4.52 -12.98
CA LEU A 39 17.56 3.38 -12.90
C LEU A 39 17.31 2.36 -14.01
N THR A 40 16.07 2.18 -14.46
CA THR A 40 15.74 1.29 -15.58
C THR A 40 16.36 1.84 -16.86
N GLN A 41 16.13 3.12 -17.15
CA GLN A 41 16.74 3.79 -18.30
C GLN A 41 18.28 3.71 -18.24
N LEU A 42 18.89 3.96 -17.08
CA LEU A 42 20.34 3.89 -16.92
C LEU A 42 20.87 2.45 -17.14
N ARG A 43 20.12 1.44 -16.69
CA ARG A 43 20.48 0.03 -16.95
C ARG A 43 20.47 -0.25 -18.44
N ASP A 44 19.42 0.16 -19.15
CA ASP A 44 19.27 -0.10 -20.58
C ASP A 44 20.38 0.59 -21.39
N GLN A 45 20.73 1.82 -21.01
CA GLN A 45 21.88 2.53 -21.57
C GLN A 45 23.21 1.81 -21.31
N ASN A 46 23.41 1.26 -20.11
CA ASN A 46 24.65 0.53 -19.82
C ASN A 46 24.69 -0.84 -20.52
N LEU A 47 23.55 -1.52 -20.72
CA LEU A 47 23.46 -2.74 -21.52
C LEU A 47 23.82 -2.47 -22.98
N ALA A 48 23.21 -1.45 -23.60
CA ALA A 48 23.53 -1.06 -24.97
C ALA A 48 25.02 -0.65 -25.13
N GLY A 49 25.56 0.06 -24.13
CA GLY A 49 26.98 0.40 -24.08
C GLY A 49 27.88 -0.82 -23.97
N MET A 50 27.52 -1.79 -23.12
CA MET A 50 28.24 -3.07 -22.97
C MET A 50 28.29 -3.83 -24.29
N GLU A 51 27.15 -4.04 -24.95
CA GLU A 51 27.05 -4.74 -26.23
C GLU A 51 27.89 -4.04 -27.31
N SER A 52 27.84 -2.71 -27.35
CA SER A 52 28.65 -1.91 -28.28
C SER A 52 30.16 -2.11 -28.06
N TRP A 53 30.60 -2.19 -26.79
CA TRP A 53 32.00 -2.44 -26.45
C TRP A 53 32.43 -3.88 -26.74
N GLU A 54 31.55 -4.87 -26.50
CA GLU A 54 31.79 -6.27 -26.89
C GLU A 54 31.99 -6.40 -28.40
N GLN A 55 31.14 -5.74 -29.20
CA GLN A 55 31.26 -5.70 -30.66
C GLN A 55 32.56 -5.01 -31.12
N ARG A 56 32.91 -3.86 -30.52
CA ARG A 56 34.16 -3.15 -30.81
C ARG A 56 35.37 -4.02 -30.47
N ARG A 57 35.36 -4.71 -29.33
CA ARG A 57 36.43 -5.63 -28.93
C ARG A 57 36.60 -6.75 -29.95
N ALA A 58 35.50 -7.42 -30.33
CA ALA A 58 35.53 -8.50 -31.31
C ALA A 58 36.05 -8.03 -32.67
N LYS A 59 35.56 -6.88 -33.16
CA LYS A 59 35.99 -6.30 -34.44
C LYS A 59 37.46 -5.92 -34.44
N THR A 60 37.92 -5.24 -33.38
CA THR A 60 39.31 -4.76 -33.29
C THR A 60 40.29 -5.92 -33.14
N SER A 61 39.93 -6.94 -32.34
CA SER A 61 40.70 -8.17 -32.21
C SER A 61 40.87 -8.88 -33.57
N LYS A 62 39.78 -9.00 -34.34
CA LYS A 62 39.83 -9.58 -35.70
C LYS A 62 40.74 -8.77 -36.64
N LEU A 63 40.57 -7.45 -36.69
CA LEU A 63 41.38 -6.58 -37.56
C LEU A 63 42.87 -6.63 -37.19
N LEU A 64 43.19 -6.68 -35.90
CA LEU A 64 44.56 -6.78 -35.42
C LEU A 64 45.20 -8.12 -35.79
N ALA A 65 44.43 -9.22 -35.75
CA ALA A 65 44.90 -10.53 -36.21
C ALA A 65 45.22 -10.53 -37.72
N GLU A 66 44.41 -9.83 -38.52
CA GLU A 66 44.59 -9.69 -39.97
C GLU A 66 45.73 -8.73 -40.36
N HIS A 67 45.97 -7.67 -39.59
CA HIS A 67 46.90 -6.58 -39.92
C HIS A 67 48.03 -6.40 -38.89
N SER A 68 48.51 -7.50 -38.30
CA SER A 68 49.42 -7.49 -37.14
C SER A 68 50.78 -6.79 -37.34
N GLN A 69 51.19 -6.56 -38.59
CA GLN A 69 52.43 -5.84 -38.96
C GLN A 69 52.17 -4.62 -39.85
N GLY A 70 50.91 -4.21 -40.03
CA GLY A 70 50.55 -3.03 -40.79
C GLY A 70 50.84 -1.73 -40.03
N PRO A 71 50.89 -0.58 -40.73
CA PRO A 71 51.09 0.73 -40.09
C PRO A 71 49.99 1.07 -39.06
N GLU A 72 48.81 0.44 -39.16
CA GLU A 72 47.69 0.62 -38.24
C GLU A 72 47.75 -0.29 -37.00
N ALA A 73 48.68 -1.26 -36.93
CA ALA A 73 48.71 -2.29 -35.89
C ALA A 73 48.74 -1.72 -34.47
N GLU A 74 49.50 -0.64 -34.24
CA GLU A 74 49.58 -0.01 -32.92
C GLU A 74 48.27 0.67 -32.51
N SER A 75 47.64 1.40 -33.43
CA SER A 75 46.33 2.02 -33.19
C SER A 75 45.24 0.98 -32.89
N LEU A 76 45.29 -0.18 -33.55
CA LEU A 76 44.37 -1.29 -33.28
C LEU A 76 44.62 -1.93 -31.91
N ARG A 77 45.88 -2.01 -31.44
CA ARG A 77 46.20 -2.47 -30.08
C ARG A 77 45.64 -1.50 -29.03
N GLU A 78 45.82 -0.21 -29.21
CA GLU A 78 45.28 0.82 -28.30
C GLU A 78 43.74 0.73 -28.23
N LEU A 79 43.07 0.63 -29.38
CA LEU A 79 41.61 0.47 -29.43
C LEU A 79 41.14 -0.81 -28.75
N LEU A 80 41.87 -1.92 -28.94
CA LEU A 80 41.57 -3.19 -28.29
C LEU A 80 41.75 -3.09 -26.77
N GLU A 81 42.80 -2.43 -26.30
CA GLU A 81 43.04 -2.20 -24.88
C GLU A 81 41.92 -1.36 -24.24
N VAL A 82 41.49 -0.29 -24.91
CA VAL A 82 40.34 0.51 -24.45
C VAL A 82 39.09 -0.36 -24.39
N ALA A 83 38.81 -1.17 -25.42
CA ALA A 83 37.64 -2.04 -25.42
C ALA A 83 37.68 -3.09 -24.29
N LEU A 84 38.85 -3.67 -24.01
CA LEU A 84 39.09 -4.60 -22.90
C LEU A 84 38.87 -3.97 -21.52
N ARG A 85 39.11 -2.66 -21.37
CA ARG A 85 38.83 -1.92 -20.13
C ARG A 85 37.36 -1.49 -20.02
N MET A 86 36.76 -1.07 -21.13
CA MET A 86 35.42 -0.48 -21.12
C MET A 86 34.30 -1.52 -20.96
N GLU A 87 34.40 -2.68 -21.61
CA GLU A 87 33.39 -3.75 -21.45
C GLU A 87 33.18 -4.16 -19.98
N PRO A 88 34.21 -4.57 -19.21
CA PRO A 88 34.01 -4.96 -17.82
C PRO A 88 33.53 -3.78 -16.95
N MET A 89 33.91 -2.54 -17.28
CA MET A 89 33.37 -1.37 -16.61
C MET A 89 31.85 -1.25 -16.79
N PHE A 90 31.34 -1.41 -18.02
CA PHE A 90 29.91 -1.39 -18.30
C PHE A 90 29.19 -2.59 -17.67
N ARG A 91 29.76 -3.79 -17.75
CA ARG A 91 29.23 -5.00 -17.09
C ARG A 91 29.05 -4.79 -15.58
N ASN A 92 30.09 -4.30 -14.91
CA ASN A 92 30.05 -4.02 -13.46
C ASN A 92 29.08 -2.89 -13.09
N ARG A 93 28.90 -1.89 -13.96
CA ARG A 93 27.88 -0.84 -13.77
C ARG A 93 26.48 -1.43 -13.91
N THR A 94 26.22 -2.19 -14.97
CA THR A 94 24.93 -2.86 -15.22
C THR A 94 24.53 -3.75 -14.05
N GLU A 95 25.46 -4.55 -13.52
CA GLU A 95 25.19 -5.43 -12.37
C GLU A 95 24.81 -4.63 -11.12
N ARG A 96 25.60 -3.60 -10.76
CA ARG A 96 25.30 -2.73 -9.62
C ARG A 96 23.95 -2.01 -9.76
N ILE A 97 23.62 -1.54 -10.97
CA ILE A 97 22.31 -0.95 -11.25
C ILE A 97 21.21 -2.00 -11.10
N GLY A 98 21.42 -3.22 -11.60
CA GLY A 98 20.49 -4.35 -11.45
C GLY A 98 20.18 -4.68 -9.99
N GLN A 99 21.22 -4.75 -9.14
CA GLN A 99 21.06 -4.97 -7.70
C GLN A 99 20.22 -3.85 -7.05
N ARG A 100 20.51 -2.58 -7.38
CA ARG A 100 19.73 -1.43 -6.88
C ARG A 100 18.28 -1.47 -7.36
N LEU A 101 18.03 -1.81 -8.62
CA LEU A 101 16.68 -1.96 -9.16
C LEU A 101 15.89 -3.04 -8.41
N ALA A 102 16.50 -4.20 -8.13
CA ALA A 102 15.85 -5.26 -7.38
C ALA A 102 15.43 -4.80 -5.97
N LEU A 103 16.32 -4.08 -5.27
CA LEU A 103 16.02 -3.50 -3.96
C LEU A 103 14.88 -2.49 -4.01
N LEU A 104 14.89 -1.57 -4.99
CA LEU A 104 13.83 -0.57 -5.12
C LEU A 104 12.49 -1.19 -5.53
N ARG A 105 12.48 -2.23 -6.37
CA ARG A 105 11.25 -2.97 -6.72
C ARG A 105 10.64 -3.63 -5.49
N LYS A 106 11.46 -4.31 -4.69
CA LYS A 106 11.01 -4.91 -3.43
C LYS A 106 10.38 -3.87 -2.50
N ARG A 107 11.03 -2.71 -2.31
CA ARG A 107 10.48 -1.60 -1.52
C ARG A 107 9.17 -1.05 -2.10
N SER A 108 9.05 -0.99 -3.42
CA SER A 108 7.82 -0.54 -4.09
C SER A 108 6.65 -1.49 -3.83
N ASP A 109 6.92 -2.79 -3.84
CA ASP A 109 5.92 -3.82 -3.54
C ASP A 109 5.50 -3.76 -2.07
N GLU A 110 6.45 -3.58 -1.16
CA GLU A 110 6.18 -3.38 0.28
C GLU A 110 5.30 -2.14 0.50
N LEU A 111 5.63 -1.00 -0.11
CA LEU A 111 4.80 0.22 -0.04
C LEU A 111 3.40 0.00 -0.59
N THR A 112 3.28 -0.74 -1.70
CA THR A 112 1.97 -1.06 -2.31
C THR A 112 1.12 -1.91 -1.37
N LYS A 113 1.72 -2.91 -0.72
CA LYS A 113 1.05 -3.73 0.29
C LYS A 113 0.62 -2.89 1.51
N SER A 114 1.50 -2.03 2.02
CA SER A 114 1.19 -1.14 3.14
C SER A 114 0.04 -0.18 2.81
N LEU A 115 0.03 0.41 1.62
CA LEU A 115 -1.07 1.28 1.17
C LEU A 115 -2.40 0.52 1.08
N ALA A 116 -2.39 -0.70 0.55
CA ALA A 116 -3.60 -1.54 0.51
C ALA A 116 -4.10 -1.88 1.92
N ALA A 117 -3.19 -2.18 2.85
CA ALA A 117 -3.51 -2.47 4.24
C ALA A 117 -4.11 -1.25 4.96
N LEU A 118 -3.55 -0.05 4.75
CA LEU A 118 -4.08 1.19 5.33
C LEU A 118 -5.49 1.50 4.81
N LYS A 119 -5.72 1.38 3.49
CA LYS A 119 -7.06 1.56 2.91
C LYS A 119 -8.08 0.59 3.49
N LYS A 120 -7.69 -0.68 3.67
CA LYS A 120 -8.53 -1.69 4.34
C LYS A 120 -8.81 -1.32 5.80
N SER A 121 -7.80 -0.83 6.53
CA SER A 121 -7.96 -0.39 7.92
C SER A 121 -8.91 0.81 8.02
N LYS A 122 -8.80 1.77 7.10
CA LYS A 122 -9.70 2.92 7.03
C LYS A 122 -11.14 2.50 6.81
N ALA A 123 -11.39 1.66 5.79
CA ALA A 123 -12.74 1.16 5.49
C ALA A 123 -13.37 0.41 6.68
N LYS A 124 -12.58 -0.40 7.40
CA LYS A 124 -13.04 -1.06 8.63
C LYS A 124 -13.43 -0.06 9.70
N LEU A 125 -12.59 0.96 9.92
CA LEU A 125 -12.82 1.97 10.94
C LEU A 125 -14.05 2.84 10.64
N GLU A 126 -14.25 3.19 9.37
CA GLU A 126 -15.45 3.89 8.90
C GLU A 126 -16.72 3.04 9.11
N SER A 127 -16.67 1.73 8.80
CA SER A 127 -17.78 0.81 9.09
C SER A 127 -18.05 0.70 10.60
N SER A 128 -17.02 0.57 11.43
CA SER A 128 -17.17 0.53 12.89
C SER A 128 -17.76 1.83 13.44
N ARG A 129 -17.37 2.99 12.88
CA ARG A 129 -17.93 4.29 13.24
C ARG A 129 -19.43 4.36 12.92
N MET A 130 -19.84 3.89 11.74
CA MET A 130 -21.25 3.85 11.33
C MET A 130 -22.08 2.99 12.27
N LEU A 131 -21.61 1.77 12.57
CA LEU A 131 -22.31 0.86 13.50
C LEU A 131 -22.41 1.45 14.91
N ALA A 132 -21.36 2.13 15.40
CA ALA A 132 -21.42 2.80 16.70
C ALA A 132 -22.48 3.90 16.73
N GLN A 133 -22.54 4.72 15.67
CA GLN A 133 -23.57 5.77 15.53
C GLN A 133 -24.99 5.18 15.45
N GLU A 134 -25.18 4.08 14.73
CA GLU A 134 -26.47 3.37 14.67
C GLU A 134 -26.90 2.87 16.05
N ARG A 135 -25.98 2.27 16.82
CA ARG A 135 -26.26 1.81 18.19
C ARG A 135 -26.61 2.98 19.11
N ASP A 136 -25.87 4.08 19.06
CA ASP A 136 -26.17 5.28 19.85
C ASP A 136 -27.53 5.89 19.48
N ASN A 137 -27.91 5.85 18.20
CA ASN A 137 -29.21 6.31 17.73
C ASN A 137 -30.35 5.40 18.22
N LEU A 138 -30.16 4.07 18.14
CA LEU A 138 -31.11 3.09 18.67
C LEU A 138 -31.29 3.25 20.18
N SER A 139 -30.20 3.38 20.94
CA SER A 139 -30.25 3.63 22.38
C SER A 139 -31.00 4.92 22.72
N ARG A 140 -30.79 6.00 21.95
CA ARG A 140 -31.54 7.25 22.11
C ARG A 140 -33.03 7.11 21.79
N ALA A 141 -33.38 6.39 20.71
CA ALA A 141 -34.77 6.13 20.35
C ALA A 141 -35.50 5.32 21.44
N VAL A 142 -34.87 4.26 21.96
CA VAL A 142 -35.41 3.45 23.07
C VAL A 142 -35.58 4.29 24.34
N ALA A 143 -34.60 5.12 24.69
CA ALA A 143 -34.72 6.02 25.85
C ALA A 143 -35.86 7.04 25.70
N THR A 144 -36.10 7.53 24.48
CA THR A 144 -37.22 8.44 24.19
C THR A 144 -38.56 7.72 24.32
N LEU A 145 -38.67 6.50 23.78
CA LEU A 145 -39.86 5.67 23.92
C LEU A 145 -40.17 5.33 25.38
N ALA A 146 -39.16 4.99 26.19
CA ALA A 146 -39.31 4.69 27.61
C ALA A 146 -39.63 5.91 28.48
N GLY A 147 -39.40 7.13 27.96
CA GLY A 147 -39.59 8.39 28.66
C GLY A 147 -40.86 9.17 28.29
N THR A 148 -41.79 8.58 27.53
CA THR A 148 -43.07 9.22 27.19
C THR A 148 -44.11 8.89 28.27
N PRO A 149 -44.49 9.83 29.17
CA PRO A 149 -45.60 9.62 30.09
C PRO A 149 -46.87 10.04 29.35
N GLU A 150 -47.60 9.08 28.78
CA GLU A 150 -48.97 9.37 28.36
C GLU A 150 -49.83 9.62 29.62
N GLY A 151 -50.35 10.85 29.70
CA GLY A 151 -51.47 11.19 30.57
C GLY A 151 -52.75 10.43 30.15
N PRO A 152 -53.75 10.37 31.04
CA PRO A 152 -54.58 9.20 31.21
C PRO A 152 -55.65 9.06 30.14
N VAL A 153 -55.63 7.95 29.39
CA VAL A 153 -56.84 7.38 28.77
C VAL A 153 -56.84 5.90 29.06
N GLY A 154 -57.98 5.42 29.54
CA GLY A 154 -58.11 4.16 30.26
C GLY A 154 -57.64 2.92 29.51
N GLY A 155 -56.94 2.06 30.24
CA GLY A 155 -57.16 0.63 30.26
C GLY A 155 -56.71 -0.16 29.04
N LEU A 156 -55.39 -0.36 28.87
CA LEU A 156 -54.82 -1.61 28.38
C LEU A 156 -53.50 -1.84 29.11
N SER A 157 -53.34 -2.99 29.76
CA SER A 157 -52.20 -3.32 30.61
C SER A 157 -50.89 -3.42 29.82
N ASP A 158 -49.96 -2.53 30.10
CA ASP A 158 -48.59 -2.41 29.55
C ASP A 158 -47.64 -3.61 29.81
N ALA A 159 -48.12 -4.64 30.51
CA ALA A 159 -47.31 -5.81 30.86
C ALA A 159 -46.90 -6.65 29.63
N GLY A 160 -47.70 -6.65 28.56
CA GLY A 160 -47.42 -7.45 27.35
C GLY A 160 -46.27 -6.91 26.50
N ILE A 161 -46.15 -5.58 26.40
CA ILE A 161 -45.13 -4.92 25.55
C ILE A 161 -43.73 -5.16 26.11
N PHE A 162 -43.59 -5.19 27.44
CA PHE A 162 -42.31 -5.46 28.08
C PHE A 162 -41.82 -6.90 27.82
N ASP A 163 -42.73 -7.87 27.90
CA ASP A 163 -42.42 -9.27 27.59
C ASP A 163 -42.10 -9.47 26.10
N ASP A 164 -42.78 -8.76 25.21
CA ASP A 164 -42.52 -8.83 23.77
C ASP A 164 -41.19 -8.14 23.39
N LEU A 165 -40.85 -7.02 24.02
CA LEU A 165 -39.54 -6.36 23.86
C LEU A 165 -38.40 -7.23 24.41
N LYS A 166 -38.62 -7.94 25.52
CA LYS A 166 -37.64 -8.89 26.06
C LYS A 166 -37.40 -10.05 25.10
N LYS A 167 -38.47 -10.65 24.56
CA LYS A 167 -38.37 -11.71 23.53
C LYS A 167 -37.68 -11.22 22.27
N ALA A 168 -37.97 -9.99 21.81
CA ALA A 168 -37.32 -9.39 20.65
C ALA A 168 -35.81 -9.19 20.88
N ARG A 169 -35.42 -8.77 22.09
CA ARG A 169 -34.01 -8.60 22.47
C ARG A 169 -33.28 -9.93 22.56
N GLU A 170 -33.92 -10.97 23.08
CA GLU A 170 -33.39 -12.35 23.11
C GLU A 170 -33.22 -12.92 21.69
N ALA A 171 -34.17 -12.65 20.79
CA ALA A 171 -34.08 -13.07 19.39
C ALA A 171 -32.94 -12.40 18.62
N ILE A 172 -32.66 -11.12 18.87
CA ILE A 172 -31.53 -10.40 18.27
C ILE A 172 -30.19 -11.01 18.72
N VAL A 173 -30.03 -11.28 20.02
CA VAL A 173 -28.81 -11.90 20.56
C VAL A 173 -28.59 -13.31 19.98
N LEU A 174 -29.67 -14.08 19.79
CA LEU A 174 -29.61 -15.39 19.13
C LEU A 174 -29.25 -15.29 17.65
N ALA A 175 -29.76 -14.29 16.93
CA ALA A 175 -29.42 -14.05 15.53
C ALA A 175 -27.95 -13.62 15.36
N GLU A 176 -27.44 -12.77 16.26
CA GLU A 176 -26.02 -12.37 16.30
C GLU A 176 -25.11 -13.58 16.59
N ALA A 177 -25.48 -14.42 17.56
CA ALA A 177 -24.74 -15.65 17.87
C ALA A 177 -24.73 -16.66 16.70
N LEU A 178 -25.83 -16.78 15.96
CA LEU A 178 -25.89 -17.63 14.76
C LEU A 178 -25.06 -17.09 13.60
N LEU A 179 -24.97 -15.77 13.44
CA LEU A 179 -24.11 -15.13 12.43
C LEU A 179 -22.62 -15.29 12.77
N GLU A 180 -22.23 -15.23 14.05
CA GLU A 180 -20.85 -15.49 14.48
C GLU A 180 -20.45 -16.96 14.32
N VAL A 181 -21.36 -17.92 14.50
CA VAL A 181 -21.09 -19.36 14.34
C VAL A 181 -21.03 -19.78 12.86
N LYS A 182 -21.79 -19.13 11.97
CA LYS A 182 -21.80 -19.43 10.52
C LYS A 182 -20.66 -18.75 9.74
N GLY A 183 -19.89 -17.89 10.42
CA GLY A 183 -18.72 -17.17 9.87
C GLY A 183 -17.37 -17.86 10.08
N LYS A 184 -17.35 -19.14 10.49
CA LYS A 184 -16.16 -20.01 10.54
C LYS A 184 -16.18 -21.04 9.43
#